data_AF-A0A6U6KEB4-F1
#
_entry.id   AF-A0A6U6KEB4-F1
#
_cell.length_a   1.000
_cell.length_b   1.000
_cell.length_c   1.000
_cell.angle_alpha   90.00
_cell.angle_beta   90.00
_cell.angle_gamma   90.00
#
_symmetry.space_group_name_H-M   'P 1'
#
loop_
_entity.id
_entity.type
_entity.pdbx_description
1 polymer ?
#
loop_
_entity_poly.entity_id
_entity_poly.type
_entity_poly.pdbx_seq_one_letter_code
_entity_poly.pdbx_strand_id
1 'polypeptide(L)'
;MKLFSAVTVLSLAASASAFGGVVVPSPSFAFRGSAMSMSSIPQAARARAPGPGPAVGAPAPGVSGRGGGMRSASSKEVFANSTPVKVQGGSLRTFSFSSPVVEAVSVSMRTEGRPLNANVDLWQGPDNTPQKMGVYVEDARLRPFNAVIATPRGQNTVAIRNTAQMEFPLDAAVLPSPVQNADIQELAESTAPVTIQGGALKTYSFAPSVSSVQILLSTDGRPLNARIELLQGPNNNKQVVELYTEDGMERPFFAIVETPGTGNVVRVVNTAPLEFPMSARVEPYLVEPGQDEGVVIDGGNTRANERGLGGLPL
;
A
#
# COMPACT_ATOMS: atom_id res chain seq x y z
N MET A 1 15.76 -24.62 -75.90
CA MET A 1 15.75 -23.21 -76.35
C MET A 1 14.34 -22.67 -76.30
N LYS A 2 14.22 -21.42 -75.83
CA LYS A 2 13.04 -20.53 -75.72
C LYS A 2 12.45 -20.41 -74.30
N LEU A 3 12.86 -19.30 -73.68
CA LEU A 3 12.40 -18.69 -72.43
C LEU A 3 11.08 -17.94 -72.64
N PHE A 4 10.23 -17.92 -71.60
CA PHE A 4 9.28 -16.84 -71.22
C PHE A 4 8.99 -17.08 -69.72
N SER A 5 9.61 -16.40 -68.75
CA SER A 5 9.43 -15.02 -68.29
C SER A 5 7.96 -14.64 -68.05
N ALA A 6 7.53 -14.74 -66.78
CA ALA A 6 6.30 -14.15 -66.27
C ALA A 6 6.56 -13.59 -64.87
N VAL A 7 6.09 -12.37 -64.70
CA VAL A 7 6.49 -11.34 -63.73
C VAL A 7 5.85 -11.56 -62.36
N THR A 8 6.66 -11.43 -61.31
CA THR A 8 6.24 -11.40 -59.90
C THR A 8 5.62 -10.04 -59.56
N VAL A 9 4.37 -10.03 -59.11
CA VAL A 9 3.74 -8.85 -58.48
C VAL A 9 3.82 -9.01 -56.97
N LEU A 10 4.63 -8.15 -56.35
CA LEU A 10 4.82 -8.04 -54.90
C LEU A 10 3.72 -7.13 -54.33
N SER A 11 2.76 -7.69 -53.59
CA SER A 11 1.78 -6.90 -52.83
C SER A 11 2.30 -6.63 -51.42
N LEU A 12 2.66 -5.38 -51.15
CA LEU A 12 2.98 -4.84 -49.83
C LEU A 12 1.67 -4.72 -49.02
N ALA A 13 1.49 -5.51 -47.98
CA ALA A 13 0.44 -5.30 -46.98
C ALA A 13 1.04 -4.64 -45.74
N ALA A 14 0.59 -3.42 -45.47
CA ALA A 14 0.98 -2.62 -44.32
C ALA A 14 0.52 -3.26 -43.01
N SER A 15 1.47 -3.51 -42.09
CA SER A 15 1.20 -3.89 -40.72
C SER A 15 0.75 -2.66 -39.92
N ALA A 16 -0.55 -2.57 -39.63
CA ALA A 16 -1.09 -1.64 -38.66
C ALA A 16 -0.97 -2.24 -37.25
N SER A 17 -0.14 -1.61 -36.42
CA SER A 17 0.00 -1.90 -35.00
C SER A 17 -1.29 -1.53 -34.26
N ALA A 18 -2.02 -2.52 -33.75
CA ALA A 18 -3.10 -2.33 -32.80
C ALA A 18 -2.59 -2.70 -31.40
N PHE A 19 -2.03 -1.72 -30.68
CA PHE A 19 -1.88 -1.80 -29.23
C PHE A 19 -3.25 -1.62 -28.59
N GLY A 20 -4.03 -2.70 -28.56
CA GLY A 20 -5.19 -2.83 -27.69
C GLY A 20 -4.71 -3.09 -26.27
N GLY A 21 -4.88 -2.11 -25.38
CA GLY A 21 -4.61 -2.26 -23.96
C GLY A 21 -5.43 -3.42 -23.39
N VAL A 22 -4.76 -4.51 -23.04
CA VAL A 22 -5.35 -5.58 -22.23
C VAL A 22 -5.53 -5.01 -20.84
N VAL A 23 -6.75 -4.58 -20.52
CA VAL A 23 -7.18 -4.37 -19.14
C VAL A 23 -7.22 -5.76 -18.52
N VAL A 24 -6.17 -6.12 -17.78
CA VAL A 24 -6.16 -7.33 -16.96
C VAL A 24 -7.08 -7.05 -15.77
N PRO A 25 -8.25 -7.71 -15.64
CA PRO A 25 -9.06 -7.56 -14.46
C PRO A 25 -8.25 -8.06 -13.25
N SER A 26 -8.15 -7.25 -12.20
CA SER A 26 -7.53 -7.68 -10.94
C SER A 26 -8.24 -8.95 -10.43
N PRO A 27 -7.50 -9.97 -9.94
CA PRO A 27 -8.13 -11.15 -9.38
C PRO A 27 -9.02 -10.74 -8.20
N SER A 28 -10.30 -11.09 -8.27
CA SER A 28 -11.21 -10.99 -7.13
C SER A 28 -10.99 -12.24 -6.28
N PHE A 29 -10.55 -12.08 -5.02
CA PHE A 29 -10.43 -13.24 -4.13
C PHE A 29 -11.82 -13.53 -3.56
N ALA A 30 -12.45 -14.61 -4.04
CA ALA A 30 -13.79 -14.98 -3.61
C ALA A 30 -13.77 -15.49 -2.15
N PHE A 31 -14.13 -14.62 -1.21
CA PHE A 31 -14.40 -15.00 0.18
C PHE A 31 -15.82 -15.56 0.28
N ARG A 32 -15.96 -16.84 0.64
CA ARG A 32 -17.27 -17.51 0.76
C ARG A 32 -17.83 -17.28 2.16
N GLY A 33 -18.48 -16.13 2.38
CA GLY A 33 -19.25 -15.83 3.59
C GLY A 33 -20.74 -16.13 3.42
N SER A 34 -21.33 -16.88 4.35
CA SER A 34 -22.76 -17.20 4.38
C SER A 34 -23.60 -15.95 4.70
N ALA A 35 -24.49 -15.56 3.79
CA ALA A 35 -25.40 -14.43 3.95
C ALA A 35 -26.59 -14.79 4.86
N MET A 36 -26.79 -14.03 5.94
CA MET A 36 -28.03 -14.04 6.73
C MET A 36 -28.95 -12.92 6.24
N SER A 37 -30.17 -13.29 5.90
CA SER A 37 -31.26 -12.44 5.41
C SER A 37 -31.94 -11.71 6.57
N MET A 38 -32.16 -10.40 6.46
CA MET A 38 -33.21 -9.71 7.24
C MET A 38 -33.88 -8.56 6.49
N SER A 39 -35.15 -8.42 6.84
CA SER A 39 -36.25 -7.68 6.24
C SER A 39 -36.25 -6.17 6.52
N SER A 40 -36.83 -5.45 5.55
CA SER A 40 -37.17 -4.03 5.47
C SER A 40 -38.08 -3.46 6.58
N ILE A 41 -38.05 -2.12 6.78
CA ILE A 41 -39.15 -1.12 7.07
C ILE A 41 -38.55 0.19 7.73
N PRO A 42 -39.10 1.43 7.61
CA PRO A 42 -38.84 2.37 6.51
C PRO A 42 -38.41 3.82 6.97
N GLN A 43 -38.38 4.68 5.97
CA GLN A 43 -38.11 6.12 5.82
C GLN A 43 -38.67 7.15 6.83
N ALA A 44 -37.83 8.15 7.16
CA ALA A 44 -38.16 9.56 7.49
C ALA A 44 -36.84 10.38 7.45
N ALA A 45 -36.70 11.69 7.29
CA ALA A 45 -37.44 12.82 6.72
C ALA A 45 -36.39 13.98 6.63
N ARG A 46 -36.66 14.99 5.80
CA ARG A 46 -35.77 16.08 5.34
C ARG A 46 -35.41 17.16 6.40
N ALA A 47 -34.40 17.97 6.00
CA ALA A 47 -34.14 19.41 6.28
C ALA A 47 -32.98 19.68 7.27
N ARG A 48 -32.08 20.69 7.16
CA ARG A 48 -31.82 21.83 6.24
C ARG A 48 -30.46 22.46 6.64
N ALA A 49 -29.73 23.05 5.68
CA ALA A 49 -28.44 23.76 5.85
C ALA A 49 -28.56 25.15 6.52
N PRO A 50 -27.46 25.68 7.10
CA PRO A 50 -26.75 26.86 6.54
C PRO A 50 -25.20 26.70 6.66
N GLY A 51 -24.33 27.23 5.80
CA GLY A 51 -23.99 28.64 5.53
C GLY A 51 -22.56 28.95 6.07
N PRO A 52 -21.65 29.61 5.32
CA PRO A 52 -20.19 29.53 5.53
C PRO A 52 -19.60 30.64 6.43
N GLY A 53 -18.50 30.33 7.12
CA GLY A 53 -17.68 31.26 7.94
C GLY A 53 -16.18 30.97 7.79
N PRO A 54 -15.30 31.95 8.09
CA PRO A 54 -14.05 32.17 7.36
C PRO A 54 -12.83 31.39 7.87
N ALA A 55 -11.87 31.26 6.96
CA ALA A 55 -10.56 30.64 7.14
C ALA A 55 -9.69 31.37 8.18
N VAL A 56 -9.12 30.59 9.10
CA VAL A 56 -8.03 31.01 9.99
C VAL A 56 -6.90 29.99 9.82
N GLY A 57 -5.70 30.51 9.54
CA GLY A 57 -4.54 29.77 9.08
C GLY A 57 -4.07 28.67 10.04
N ALA A 58 -3.81 27.50 9.47
CA ALA A 58 -3.13 26.41 10.15
C ALA A 58 -1.62 26.73 10.26
N PRO A 59 -0.99 26.59 11.44
CA PRO A 59 0.45 26.64 11.55
C PRO A 59 1.04 25.36 10.94
N ALA A 60 2.15 25.52 10.22
CA ALA A 60 2.93 24.42 9.66
C ALA A 60 3.38 23.44 10.76
N PRO A 61 3.27 22.11 10.57
CA PRO A 61 3.87 21.17 11.51
C PRO A 61 5.39 21.24 11.37
N GLY A 62 6.03 21.78 12.40
CA GLY A 62 7.48 21.75 12.57
C GLY A 62 7.96 20.30 12.63
N VAL A 63 9.03 20.03 11.88
CA VAL A 63 9.79 18.77 11.94
C VAL A 63 10.45 18.69 13.32
N SER A 64 9.80 18.04 14.28
CA SER A 64 10.43 17.59 15.50
C SER A 64 11.03 16.22 15.25
N GLY A 65 12.35 16.17 15.10
CA GLY A 65 13.09 14.93 15.23
C GLY A 65 13.06 14.41 16.67
N ARG A 66 13.14 13.08 16.79
CA ARG A 66 13.51 12.23 17.95
C ARG A 66 12.37 11.48 18.67
N GLY A 67 12.52 10.16 18.65
CA GLY A 67 12.08 9.20 19.67
C GLY A 67 12.72 7.85 19.36
N GLY A 68 13.62 7.36 20.23
CA GLY A 68 14.38 6.12 20.03
C GLY A 68 13.56 4.85 20.29
N GLY A 69 12.48 4.66 19.53
CA GLY A 69 11.79 3.38 19.41
C GLY A 69 12.35 2.58 18.23
N MET A 70 12.35 1.25 18.33
CA MET A 70 12.68 0.40 17.18
C MET A 70 11.52 0.48 16.18
N ARG A 71 11.71 1.25 15.10
CA ARG A 71 10.71 1.46 14.03
C ARG A 71 10.38 0.13 13.35
N SER A 72 9.21 0.05 12.70
CA SER A 72 8.94 -1.04 11.76
C SER A 72 10.03 -1.05 10.71
N ALA A 73 10.66 -2.21 10.53
CA ALA A 73 11.64 -2.34 9.47
C ALA A 73 10.97 -2.04 8.12
N SER A 74 11.54 -1.10 7.37
CA SER A 74 11.15 -0.91 5.98
C SER A 74 11.31 -2.22 5.21
N SER A 75 10.59 -2.39 4.10
CA SER A 75 10.72 -3.58 3.26
C SER A 75 12.19 -3.90 2.93
N LYS A 76 12.98 -2.84 2.65
CA LYS A 76 14.43 -2.90 2.41
C LYS A 76 15.21 -3.45 3.61
N GLU A 77 14.91 -3.00 4.82
CA GLU A 77 15.56 -3.48 6.04
C GLU A 77 15.21 -4.93 6.36
N VAL A 78 13.95 -5.33 6.18
CA VAL A 78 13.53 -6.74 6.37
C VAL A 78 14.31 -7.65 5.42
N PHE A 79 14.44 -7.27 4.15
CA PHE A 79 15.22 -8.04 3.18
C PHE A 79 16.73 -8.00 3.42
N ALA A 80 17.27 -6.92 4.00
CA ALA A 80 18.68 -6.82 4.37
C ALA A 80 19.03 -7.69 5.58
N ASN A 81 18.10 -7.83 6.52
CA ASN A 81 18.29 -8.55 7.78
C ASN A 81 17.79 -10.01 7.74
N SER A 82 17.28 -10.48 6.60
CA SER A 82 16.77 -11.84 6.43
C SER A 82 17.45 -12.57 5.29
N THR A 83 17.30 -13.90 5.28
CA THR A 83 17.59 -14.72 4.11
C THR A 83 16.26 -15.04 3.41
N PRO A 84 15.94 -14.37 2.30
CA PRO A 84 14.63 -14.52 1.68
C PRO A 84 14.44 -15.94 1.15
N VAL A 85 13.29 -16.52 1.41
CA VAL A 85 12.91 -17.85 0.95
C VAL A 85 12.19 -17.74 -0.38
N LYS A 86 12.68 -18.44 -1.40
CA LYS A 86 11.99 -18.56 -2.69
C LYS A 86 10.74 -19.44 -2.56
N VAL A 87 9.59 -18.88 -2.91
CA VAL A 87 8.29 -19.54 -3.00
C VAL A 87 7.91 -19.68 -4.47
N GLN A 88 7.98 -20.91 -4.99
CA GLN A 88 7.64 -21.22 -6.37
C GLN A 88 6.14 -21.01 -6.62
N GLY A 89 5.75 -20.72 -7.87
CA GLY A 89 4.35 -20.58 -8.24
C GLY A 89 3.53 -21.82 -7.91
N GLY A 90 2.31 -21.62 -7.40
CA GLY A 90 1.42 -22.68 -6.90
C GLY A 90 1.83 -23.33 -5.58
N SER A 91 3.00 -22.98 -5.03
CA SER A 91 3.55 -23.60 -3.82
C SER A 91 3.17 -22.83 -2.56
N LEU A 92 3.23 -23.52 -1.42
CA LEU A 92 3.04 -22.97 -0.09
C LEU A 92 4.36 -23.05 0.70
N ARG A 93 4.71 -21.98 1.41
CA ARG A 93 5.76 -21.98 2.43
C ARG A 93 5.17 -21.54 3.77
N THR A 94 5.65 -22.15 4.84
CA THR A 94 5.20 -21.89 6.21
C THR A 94 6.36 -21.44 7.08
N PHE A 95 6.10 -20.47 7.94
CA PHE A 95 7.05 -19.89 8.87
C PHE A 95 6.45 -20.00 10.27
N SER A 96 6.98 -20.91 11.08
CA SER A 96 6.45 -21.19 12.40
C SER A 96 7.27 -20.49 13.48
N PHE A 97 6.57 -19.86 14.43
CA PHE A 97 7.18 -19.19 15.57
C PHE A 97 6.73 -19.92 16.84
N SER A 98 7.66 -20.64 17.48
CA SER A 98 7.37 -21.41 18.69
C SER A 98 7.54 -20.59 19.98
N SER A 99 8.17 -19.41 19.89
CA SER A 99 8.43 -18.57 21.04
C SER A 99 7.20 -17.71 21.37
N PRO A 100 6.66 -17.79 22.60
CA PRO A 100 5.51 -16.99 23.02
C PRO A 100 5.85 -15.50 23.19
N VAL A 101 7.13 -15.13 23.09
CA VAL A 101 7.60 -13.73 23.16
C VAL A 101 7.39 -12.98 21.84
N VAL A 102 7.14 -13.71 20.74
CA VAL A 102 6.89 -13.10 19.43
C VAL A 102 5.41 -12.73 19.34
N GLU A 103 5.10 -11.48 19.64
CA GLU A 103 3.73 -10.96 19.59
C GLU A 103 3.35 -10.35 18.24
N ALA A 104 4.33 -10.12 17.37
CA ALA A 104 4.11 -9.65 16.01
C ALA A 104 5.19 -10.16 15.06
N VAL A 105 4.86 -10.24 13.78
CA VAL A 105 5.73 -10.72 12.72
C VAL A 105 5.63 -9.80 11.53
N SER A 106 6.77 -9.31 11.03
CA SER A 106 6.82 -8.58 9.77
C SER A 106 6.92 -9.56 8.61
N VAL A 107 6.02 -9.41 7.64
CA VAL A 107 5.99 -10.17 6.40
C VAL A 107 6.34 -9.23 5.26
N SER A 108 7.44 -9.53 4.57
CA SER A 108 7.85 -8.84 3.36
C SER A 108 7.91 -9.80 2.17
N MET A 109 7.33 -9.41 1.04
CA MET A 109 7.35 -10.21 -0.19
C MET A 109 7.70 -9.37 -1.40
N ARG A 110 8.50 -9.91 -2.31
CA ARG A 110 8.92 -9.24 -3.55
C ARG A 110 9.07 -10.22 -4.70
N THR A 111 9.16 -9.68 -5.91
CA THR A 111 9.49 -10.41 -7.15
C THR A 111 10.61 -9.67 -7.86
N GLU A 112 11.11 -10.23 -8.97
CA GLU A 112 12.11 -9.60 -9.83
C GLU A 112 11.47 -8.72 -10.93
N GLY A 113 10.49 -7.89 -10.57
CA GLY A 113 9.83 -6.95 -11.50
C GLY A 113 8.60 -7.52 -12.20
N ARG A 114 8.05 -8.61 -11.68
CA ARG A 114 6.84 -9.27 -12.20
C ARG A 114 5.65 -9.07 -11.25
N PRO A 115 4.42 -9.27 -11.71
CA PRO A 115 3.28 -9.25 -10.82
C PRO A 115 3.42 -10.29 -9.71
N LEU A 116 3.15 -9.86 -8.47
CA LEU A 116 3.07 -10.72 -7.30
C LEU A 116 1.59 -11.07 -7.07
N ASN A 117 1.31 -12.36 -6.96
CA ASN A 117 0.01 -12.88 -6.52
C ASN A 117 0.24 -13.88 -5.39
N ALA A 118 -0.21 -13.56 -4.19
CA ALA A 118 -0.02 -14.43 -3.04
C ALA A 118 -1.20 -14.37 -2.07
N ASN A 119 -1.44 -15.47 -1.36
CA ASN A 119 -2.27 -15.48 -0.17
C ASN A 119 -1.35 -15.60 1.05
N VAL A 120 -1.59 -14.79 2.08
CA VAL A 120 -0.91 -14.90 3.37
C VAL A 120 -1.96 -15.19 4.44
N ASP A 121 -1.77 -16.27 5.16
CA ASP A 121 -2.67 -16.71 6.22
C ASP A 121 -1.89 -16.81 7.53
N LEU A 122 -2.49 -16.32 8.61
CA LEU A 122 -2.02 -16.60 9.97
C LEU A 122 -2.79 -17.81 10.49
N TRP A 123 -2.09 -18.89 10.82
CA TRP A 123 -2.67 -20.09 11.43
C TRP A 123 -2.36 -20.13 12.93
N GLN A 124 -3.39 -20.38 13.74
CA GLN A 124 -3.27 -20.45 15.20
C GLN A 124 -3.91 -21.74 15.72
N GLY A 125 -3.11 -22.81 15.75
CA GLY A 125 -3.60 -24.16 16.06
C GLY A 125 -4.37 -24.81 14.89
N PRO A 126 -4.95 -26.00 15.12
CA PRO A 126 -5.73 -26.70 14.11
C PRO A 126 -7.00 -25.94 13.74
N ASP A 127 -7.32 -25.86 12.45
CA ASP A 127 -8.56 -25.32 11.89
C ASP A 127 -8.90 -23.85 12.21
N ASN A 128 -7.97 -23.10 12.81
CA ASN A 128 -8.16 -21.67 13.04
C ASN A 128 -7.21 -20.84 12.16
N THR A 129 -7.80 -19.94 11.37
CA THR A 129 -7.08 -18.97 10.54
C THR A 129 -7.60 -17.57 10.85
N PRO A 130 -7.14 -16.96 11.96
CA PRO A 130 -7.64 -15.68 12.47
C PRO A 130 -7.44 -14.50 11.51
N GLN A 131 -6.44 -14.57 10.63
CA GLN A 131 -6.16 -13.53 9.65
C GLN A 131 -5.83 -14.13 8.29
N LYS A 132 -6.42 -13.57 7.24
CA LYS A 132 -6.23 -13.96 5.84
C LYS A 132 -6.03 -12.71 5.01
N MET A 133 -5.13 -12.78 4.05
CA MET A 133 -4.96 -11.70 3.07
C MET A 133 -4.67 -12.24 1.68
N GLY A 134 -5.38 -11.72 0.69
CA GLY A 134 -5.04 -11.83 -0.72
C GLY A 134 -4.23 -10.61 -1.14
N VAL A 135 -3.02 -10.83 -1.66
CA VAL A 135 -2.08 -9.77 -2.02
C VAL A 135 -1.80 -9.82 -3.52
N TYR A 136 -2.05 -8.70 -4.18
CA TYR A 136 -1.64 -8.43 -5.54
C TYR A 136 -0.72 -7.22 -5.58
N VAL A 137 0.36 -7.29 -6.35
CA VAL A 137 1.20 -6.15 -6.69
C VAL A 137 1.57 -6.23 -8.17
N GLU A 138 1.44 -5.14 -8.92
CA GLU A 138 1.78 -5.08 -10.34
C GLU A 138 3.29 -5.27 -10.58
N ASP A 139 4.12 -4.57 -9.79
CA ASP A 139 5.58 -4.70 -9.79
C ASP A 139 6.09 -4.72 -8.34
N ALA A 140 6.35 -5.92 -7.82
CA ALA A 140 6.82 -6.11 -6.44
C ALA A 140 8.34 -5.96 -6.27
N ARG A 141 9.09 -5.63 -7.33
CA ARG A 141 10.47 -5.15 -7.18
C ARG A 141 10.46 -3.67 -6.80
N LEU A 142 9.59 -2.91 -7.47
CA LEU A 142 9.42 -1.48 -7.21
C LEU A 142 8.60 -1.22 -5.95
N ARG A 143 7.57 -2.03 -5.69
CA ARG A 143 6.66 -1.91 -4.53
C ARG A 143 6.57 -3.24 -3.78
N PRO A 144 7.63 -3.64 -3.06
CA PRO A 144 7.56 -4.83 -2.22
C PRO A 144 6.38 -4.72 -1.25
N PHE A 145 5.67 -5.82 -1.05
CA PHE A 145 4.64 -5.90 -0.02
C PHE A 145 5.31 -5.94 1.35
N ASN A 146 4.84 -5.11 2.30
CA ASN A 146 5.28 -5.12 3.69
C ASN A 146 4.08 -4.93 4.62
N ALA A 147 3.85 -5.89 5.50
CA ALA A 147 2.82 -5.82 6.52
C ALA A 147 3.29 -6.44 7.83
N VAL A 148 2.69 -5.99 8.94
CA VAL A 148 2.91 -6.55 10.26
C VAL A 148 1.66 -7.31 10.66
N ILE A 149 1.86 -8.59 11.00
CA ILE A 149 0.84 -9.51 11.45
C ILE A 149 1.01 -9.68 12.95
N ALA A 150 -0.02 -9.32 13.72
CA ALA A 150 -0.03 -9.60 15.15
C ALA A 150 -0.20 -11.11 15.38
N THR A 151 0.64 -11.68 16.24
CA THR A 151 0.62 -13.09 16.63
C THR A 151 0.38 -13.22 18.14
N PRO A 152 -0.77 -12.72 18.64
CA PRO A 152 -1.06 -12.75 20.06
C PRO A 152 -1.25 -14.20 20.53
N ARG A 153 -0.49 -14.58 21.56
CA ARG A 153 -0.64 -15.82 22.34
C ARG A 153 -0.39 -17.12 21.56
N GLY A 154 0.31 -18.06 22.20
CA GLY A 154 0.45 -19.42 21.71
C GLY A 154 1.34 -19.55 20.47
N GLN A 155 1.24 -20.72 19.82
CA GLN A 155 2.03 -21.04 18.64
C GLN A 155 1.32 -20.53 17.38
N ASN A 156 2.05 -19.77 16.58
CA ASN A 156 1.54 -19.14 15.37
C ASN A 156 2.39 -19.58 14.17
N THR A 157 1.73 -19.82 13.04
CA THR A 157 2.40 -20.10 11.77
C THR A 157 1.89 -19.15 10.71
N VAL A 158 2.81 -18.43 10.06
CA VAL A 158 2.51 -17.62 8.88
C VAL A 158 2.67 -18.50 7.65
N ALA A 159 1.60 -18.66 6.89
CA ALA A 159 1.54 -19.44 5.66
C ALA A 159 1.49 -18.49 4.46
N ILE A 160 2.46 -18.60 3.55
CA ILE A 160 2.54 -17.79 2.32
C ILE A 160 2.38 -18.73 1.12
N ARG A 161 1.28 -18.56 0.39
CA ARG A 161 0.99 -19.31 -0.83
C ARG A 161 1.15 -18.42 -2.05
N ASN A 162 2.08 -18.77 -2.93
CA ASN A 162 2.17 -18.12 -4.23
C ASN A 162 1.07 -18.66 -5.15
N THR A 163 0.14 -17.81 -5.58
CA THR A 163 -0.99 -18.18 -6.43
C THR A 163 -0.72 -17.98 -7.92
N ALA A 164 0.44 -17.44 -8.28
CA ALA A 164 0.90 -17.36 -9.65
C ALA A 164 1.31 -18.75 -10.21
N GLN A 165 1.48 -18.83 -11.53
CA GLN A 165 1.98 -20.03 -12.21
C GLN A 165 3.44 -20.32 -11.84
N MET A 166 3.90 -21.56 -12.03
CA MET A 166 5.22 -22.04 -11.61
C MET A 166 6.40 -21.17 -12.08
N GLU A 167 6.27 -20.53 -13.25
CA GLU A 167 7.27 -19.65 -13.86
C GLU A 167 7.46 -18.29 -13.13
N PHE A 168 6.62 -18.00 -12.14
CA PHE A 168 6.59 -16.73 -11.42
C PHE A 168 6.89 -16.95 -9.93
N PRO A 169 8.16 -17.21 -9.55
CA PRO A 169 8.53 -17.31 -8.15
C PRO A 169 8.47 -15.94 -7.45
N LEU A 170 8.27 -15.97 -6.14
CA LEU A 170 8.42 -14.80 -5.26
C LEU A 170 9.47 -15.06 -4.17
N ASP A 171 10.12 -14.02 -3.70
CA ASP A 171 10.97 -14.05 -2.52
C ASP A 171 10.15 -13.57 -1.32
N ALA A 172 10.10 -14.37 -0.25
CA ALA A 172 9.42 -14.03 0.99
C ALA A 172 10.39 -13.97 2.16
N ALA A 173 10.26 -12.95 2.99
CA ALA A 173 10.98 -12.78 4.24
C ALA A 173 9.97 -12.59 5.38
N VAL A 174 10.13 -13.37 6.44
CA VAL A 174 9.26 -13.30 7.61
C VAL A 174 10.15 -13.20 8.84
N LEU A 175 10.07 -12.08 9.55
CA LEU A 175 10.91 -11.78 10.71
C LEU A 175 10.05 -11.45 11.94
N PRO A 176 10.46 -11.86 13.15
CA PRO A 176 9.85 -11.36 14.37
C PRO A 176 9.90 -9.82 14.40
N SER A 177 8.77 -9.19 14.67
CA SER A 177 8.66 -7.77 14.92
C SER A 177 8.63 -7.53 16.43
N PRO A 178 9.25 -6.46 16.95
CA PRO A 178 9.17 -6.15 18.38
C PRO A 178 7.71 -5.97 18.84
N VAL A 179 7.46 -6.40 20.09
CA VAL A 179 6.17 -6.48 20.79
C VAL A 179 5.39 -5.16 20.79
N GLN A 180 6.09 -4.04 20.95
CA GLN A 180 5.55 -2.70 20.79
C GLN A 180 6.18 -2.12 19.54
N ASN A 181 5.57 -2.41 18.40
CA ASN A 181 5.98 -1.77 17.18
C ASN A 181 5.71 -0.26 17.33
N ALA A 182 6.78 0.50 17.55
CA ALA A 182 6.71 1.92 17.90
C ALA A 182 5.88 2.70 16.88
N ASP A 183 5.95 2.31 15.60
CA ASP A 183 5.21 2.94 14.52
C ASP A 183 3.69 2.75 14.65
N ILE A 184 3.23 1.56 15.07
CA ILE A 184 1.80 1.28 15.28
C ILE A 184 1.27 2.15 16.42
N GLN A 185 2.01 2.21 17.53
CA GLN A 185 1.63 3.00 18.69
C GLN A 185 1.67 4.50 18.40
N GLU A 186 2.73 4.97 17.76
CA GLU A 186 2.90 6.37 17.35
C GLU A 186 1.77 6.79 16.39
N LEU A 187 1.43 5.97 15.40
CA LEU A 187 0.31 6.27 14.49
C LEU A 187 -1.03 6.27 15.23
N ALA A 188 -1.23 5.36 16.17
CA ALA A 188 -2.44 5.30 17.00
C ALA A 188 -2.58 6.50 17.96
N GLU A 189 -1.47 7.10 18.41
CA GLU A 189 -1.48 8.26 19.31
C GLU A 189 -1.53 9.59 18.55
N SER A 190 -0.79 9.70 17.44
CA SER A 190 -0.62 10.94 16.68
C SER A 190 -1.80 11.29 15.77
N THR A 191 -2.51 10.30 15.24
CA THR A 191 -3.44 10.50 14.11
C THR A 191 -4.84 10.05 14.46
N ALA A 192 -5.81 10.97 14.60
CA ALA A 192 -7.19 10.58 14.93
C ALA A 192 -7.77 9.53 13.96
N PRO A 193 -8.49 8.51 14.45
CA PRO A 193 -9.06 7.47 13.61
C PRO A 193 -10.19 8.04 12.73
N VAL A 194 -10.18 7.70 11.45
CA VAL A 194 -11.30 7.97 10.53
C VAL A 194 -12.18 6.73 10.49
N THR A 195 -13.45 6.88 10.89
CA THR A 195 -14.43 5.79 10.78
C THR A 195 -14.88 5.60 9.34
N ILE A 196 -14.74 4.38 8.81
CA ILE A 196 -15.24 3.96 7.50
C ILE A 196 -16.38 2.97 7.74
N GLN A 197 -17.59 3.37 7.37
CA GLN A 197 -18.80 2.54 7.47
C GLN A 197 -18.71 1.31 6.56
N GLY A 198 -19.43 0.24 6.89
CA GLY A 198 -19.49 -0.95 6.03
C GLY A 198 -19.97 -0.62 4.62
N GLY A 199 -19.29 -1.18 3.62
CA GLY A 199 -19.52 -0.91 2.19
C GLY A 199 -19.02 0.45 1.69
N ALA A 200 -18.50 1.32 2.57
CA ALA A 200 -17.96 2.62 2.19
C ALA A 200 -16.45 2.53 1.86
N LEU A 201 -15.96 3.54 1.16
CA LEU A 201 -14.52 3.72 0.90
C LEU A 201 -14.07 5.12 1.31
N LYS A 202 -12.81 5.21 1.71
CA LYS A 202 -12.09 6.47 1.91
C LYS A 202 -10.89 6.52 0.99
N THR A 203 -10.70 7.67 0.36
CA THR A 203 -9.58 7.94 -0.54
C THR A 203 -8.63 8.93 0.12
N TYR A 204 -7.33 8.61 0.04
CA TYR A 204 -6.23 9.41 0.55
C TYR A 204 -5.28 9.70 -0.61
N SER A 205 -5.00 10.99 -0.84
CA SER A 205 -4.08 11.44 -1.89
C SER A 205 -2.81 11.97 -1.25
N PHE A 206 -1.66 11.66 -1.83
CA PHE A 206 -0.37 12.04 -1.28
C PHE A 206 0.43 12.90 -2.25
N ALA A 207 1.26 13.78 -1.71
CA ALA A 207 2.16 14.58 -2.51
C ALA A 207 3.24 13.70 -3.17
N PRO A 208 3.81 14.12 -4.32
CA PRO A 208 4.93 13.43 -4.97
C PRO A 208 6.15 13.17 -4.08
N SER A 209 6.35 13.97 -3.03
CA SER A 209 7.46 13.80 -2.08
C SER A 209 7.26 12.65 -1.09
N VAL A 210 6.06 12.06 -1.02
CA VAL A 210 5.78 10.92 -0.15
C VAL A 210 6.23 9.64 -0.83
N SER A 211 7.32 9.04 -0.33
CA SER A 211 7.88 7.81 -0.88
C SER A 211 7.20 6.56 -0.34
N SER A 212 6.60 6.62 0.86
CA SER A 212 5.78 5.54 1.41
C SER A 212 4.73 6.03 2.38
N VAL A 213 3.68 5.23 2.55
CA VAL A 213 2.49 5.50 3.39
C VAL A 213 2.32 4.38 4.39
N GLN A 214 2.03 4.73 5.64
CA GLN A 214 1.66 3.77 6.68
C GLN A 214 0.14 3.72 6.85
N ILE A 215 -0.39 2.51 7.04
CA ILE A 215 -1.81 2.23 7.13
C ILE A 215 -2.04 1.39 8.37
N LEU A 216 -2.90 1.85 9.27
CA LEU A 216 -3.38 1.11 10.43
C LEU A 216 -4.90 1.00 10.38
N LEU A 217 -5.40 -0.23 10.33
CA LEU A 217 -6.82 -0.54 10.36
C LEU A 217 -7.16 -1.33 11.63
N SER A 218 -8.24 -0.96 12.31
CA SER A 218 -8.72 -1.65 13.49
C SER A 218 -10.25 -1.58 13.64
N THR A 219 -10.79 -2.43 14.51
CA THR A 219 -12.21 -2.44 14.90
C THR A 219 -12.34 -2.44 16.42
N ASP A 220 -13.56 -2.48 16.93
CA ASP A 220 -13.93 -2.57 18.36
C ASP A 220 -13.98 -4.03 18.87
N GLY A 221 -13.17 -4.93 18.31
CA GLY A 221 -13.19 -6.37 18.61
C GLY A 221 -13.99 -7.20 17.61
N ARG A 222 -14.63 -6.55 16.63
CA ARG A 222 -15.39 -7.21 15.58
C ARG A 222 -14.50 -7.68 14.42
N PRO A 223 -15.00 -8.56 13.54
CA PRO A 223 -14.31 -8.91 12.32
C PRO A 223 -13.98 -7.69 11.46
N LEU A 224 -12.75 -7.62 10.97
CA LEU A 224 -12.27 -6.59 10.08
C LEU A 224 -12.24 -7.16 8.65
N ASN A 225 -13.05 -6.60 7.76
CA ASN A 225 -13.02 -6.91 6.33
C ASN A 225 -12.67 -5.63 5.57
N ALA A 226 -11.54 -5.62 4.87
CA ALA A 226 -11.10 -4.44 4.14
C ALA A 226 -10.46 -4.79 2.81
N ARG A 227 -10.51 -3.85 1.88
CA ARG A 227 -9.70 -3.86 0.67
C ARG A 227 -8.91 -2.57 0.59
N ILE A 228 -7.58 -2.71 0.59
CA ILE A 228 -6.64 -1.61 0.44
C ILE A 228 -6.17 -1.60 -1.01
N GLU A 229 -6.22 -0.45 -1.67
CA GLU A 229 -5.75 -0.28 -3.04
C GLU A 229 -4.77 0.88 -3.11
N LEU A 230 -3.59 0.64 -3.68
CA LEU A 230 -2.74 1.71 -4.19
C LEU A 230 -3.03 1.88 -5.67
N LEU A 231 -3.42 3.07 -6.07
CA LEU A 231 -3.63 3.45 -7.46
C LEU A 231 -2.57 4.45 -7.91
N GLN A 232 -2.19 4.36 -9.19
CA GLN A 232 -1.37 5.38 -9.83
C GLN A 232 -1.91 5.67 -11.23
N GLY A 233 -2.49 6.87 -11.39
CA GLY A 233 -3.26 7.25 -12.57
C GLY A 233 -4.72 6.74 -12.53
N PRO A 234 -5.51 7.01 -13.57
CA PRO A 234 -6.94 6.68 -13.57
C PRO A 234 -7.19 5.18 -13.47
N ASN A 235 -7.76 4.73 -12.34
CA ASN A 235 -8.20 3.35 -12.08
C ASN A 235 -7.14 2.27 -12.38
N ASN A 236 -5.86 2.58 -12.15
CA ASN A 236 -4.77 1.64 -12.35
C ASN A 236 -4.21 1.19 -11.00
N ASN A 237 -4.65 0.01 -10.57
CA ASN A 237 -4.25 -0.60 -9.30
C ASN A 237 -2.81 -1.12 -9.37
N LYS A 238 -1.93 -0.54 -8.55
CA LYS A 238 -0.52 -0.94 -8.42
C LYS A 238 -0.33 -1.99 -7.35
N GLN A 239 -1.14 -1.94 -6.30
CA GLN A 239 -1.14 -2.93 -5.23
C GLN A 239 -2.56 -3.03 -4.68
N VAL A 240 -3.00 -4.26 -4.40
CA VAL A 240 -4.29 -4.56 -3.79
C VAL A 240 -4.07 -5.55 -2.67
N VAL A 241 -4.65 -5.26 -1.50
CA VAL A 241 -4.68 -6.18 -0.36
C VAL A 241 -6.13 -6.39 0.03
N GLU A 242 -6.63 -7.60 -0.14
CA GLU A 242 -7.94 -8.01 0.39
C GLU A 242 -7.70 -8.69 1.73
N LEU A 243 -8.27 -8.12 2.79
CA LEU A 243 -7.95 -8.44 4.18
C LEU A 243 -9.19 -8.93 4.91
N TYR A 244 -9.00 -10.02 5.65
CA TYR A 244 -9.91 -10.50 6.68
C TYR A 244 -9.16 -10.72 7.99
N THR A 245 -9.70 -10.22 9.09
CA THR A 245 -9.29 -10.58 10.45
C THR A 245 -10.53 -10.92 11.28
N GLU A 246 -10.48 -11.97 12.09
CA GLU A 246 -11.58 -12.36 12.99
C GLU A 246 -11.89 -11.32 14.08
N ASP A 247 -10.85 -10.68 14.62
CA ASP A 247 -10.91 -9.64 15.66
C ASP A 247 -9.89 -8.54 15.31
N GLY A 248 -10.38 -7.40 14.83
CA GLY A 248 -9.55 -6.26 14.43
C GLY A 248 -9.05 -5.38 15.59
N MET A 249 -9.40 -5.68 16.84
CA MET A 249 -8.81 -5.05 18.03
C MET A 249 -7.61 -5.86 18.54
N GLU A 250 -7.73 -7.19 18.60
CA GLU A 250 -6.63 -8.07 19.01
C GLU A 250 -5.57 -8.19 17.89
N ARG A 251 -6.01 -8.17 16.63
CA ARG A 251 -5.13 -8.26 15.44
C ARG A 251 -5.40 -7.10 14.48
N PRO A 252 -5.04 -5.86 14.85
CA PRO A 252 -5.11 -4.75 13.91
C PRO A 252 -4.22 -5.03 12.70
N PHE A 253 -4.58 -4.48 11.56
CA PHE A 253 -3.75 -4.59 10.36
C PHE A 253 -2.87 -3.36 10.23
N PHE A 254 -1.56 -3.58 10.14
CA PHE A 254 -0.59 -2.53 9.85
C PHE A 254 0.22 -2.89 8.61
N ALA A 255 0.37 -1.92 7.70
CA ALA A 255 1.18 -2.07 6.51
C ALA A 255 1.89 -0.78 6.12
N ILE A 256 3.03 -0.93 5.47
CA ILE A 256 3.76 0.16 4.83
C ILE A 256 3.69 -0.08 3.33
N VAL A 257 3.12 0.87 2.60
CA VAL A 257 2.92 0.82 1.16
C VAL A 257 3.89 1.79 0.50
N GLU A 258 4.77 1.27 -0.35
CA GLU A 258 5.71 2.08 -1.13
C GLU A 258 4.94 2.84 -2.23
N THR A 259 5.14 4.15 -2.30
CA THR A 259 4.48 5.07 -3.22
C THR A 259 5.48 5.79 -4.13
N PRO A 260 6.30 5.07 -4.92
CA PRO A 260 7.27 5.71 -5.80
C PRO A 260 6.58 6.51 -6.91
N GLY A 261 7.20 7.63 -7.28
CA GLY A 261 6.74 8.52 -8.34
C GLY A 261 5.56 9.40 -7.94
N THR A 262 4.82 9.91 -8.93
CA THR A 262 3.74 10.87 -8.72
C THR A 262 2.36 10.25 -8.96
N GLY A 263 1.31 10.92 -8.46
CA GLY A 263 -0.08 10.51 -8.70
C GLY A 263 -0.53 9.28 -7.93
N ASN A 264 0.12 8.98 -6.80
CA ASN A 264 -0.24 7.88 -5.92
C ASN A 264 -1.49 8.23 -5.08
N VAL A 265 -2.45 7.32 -5.07
CA VAL A 265 -3.70 7.43 -4.32
C VAL A 265 -3.93 6.13 -3.57
N VAL A 266 -4.15 6.20 -2.26
CA VAL A 266 -4.53 5.03 -1.44
C VAL A 266 -6.04 5.05 -1.23
N ARG A 267 -6.71 3.94 -1.54
CA ARG A 267 -8.11 3.70 -1.18
C ARG A 267 -8.17 2.63 -0.12
N VAL A 268 -9.00 2.89 0.88
CA VAL A 268 -9.35 1.93 1.92
C VAL A 268 -10.86 1.72 1.83
N VAL A 269 -11.26 0.50 1.47
CA VAL A 269 -12.66 0.08 1.34
C VAL A 269 -12.98 -0.83 2.52
N ASN A 270 -14.05 -0.52 3.25
CA ASN A 270 -14.62 -1.46 4.21
C ASN A 270 -15.55 -2.41 3.44
N THR A 271 -15.18 -3.68 3.33
CA THR A 271 -15.97 -4.69 2.59
C THR A 271 -16.99 -5.40 3.49
N ALA A 272 -17.05 -5.06 4.78
CA ALA A 272 -18.05 -5.58 5.70
C ALA A 272 -19.43 -4.92 5.49
N PRO A 273 -20.52 -5.54 5.99
CA PRO A 273 -21.84 -4.91 6.08
C PRO A 273 -21.85 -3.66 6.96
N LEU A 274 -22.89 -2.81 6.82
CA LEU A 274 -22.99 -1.50 7.48
C LEU A 274 -22.85 -1.57 9.01
N GLU A 275 -23.24 -2.69 9.62
CA GLU A 275 -23.18 -2.95 11.06
C GLU A 275 -21.75 -3.11 11.59
N PHE A 276 -20.76 -3.17 10.70
CA PHE A 276 -19.35 -3.41 11.01
C PHE A 276 -18.48 -2.24 10.52
N PRO A 277 -18.53 -1.07 11.20
CA PRO A 277 -17.62 0.02 10.91
C PRO A 277 -16.18 -0.36 11.27
N MET A 278 -15.21 0.26 10.60
CA MET A 278 -13.80 0.13 10.94
C MET A 278 -13.15 1.49 11.12
N SER A 279 -12.08 1.54 11.90
CA SER A 279 -11.23 2.71 12.06
C SER A 279 -10.02 2.60 11.14
N ALA A 280 -9.72 3.67 10.41
CA ALA A 280 -8.55 3.78 9.55
C ALA A 280 -7.69 4.98 9.95
N ARG A 281 -6.38 4.76 10.09
CA ARG A 281 -5.36 5.81 10.22
C ARG A 281 -4.38 5.61 9.07
N VAL A 282 -4.19 6.66 8.27
CA VAL A 282 -3.42 6.61 7.03
C VAL A 282 -2.61 7.88 6.93
N GLU A 283 -1.29 7.77 7.02
CA GLU A 283 -0.37 8.91 7.05
C GLU A 283 0.87 8.64 6.20
N PRO A 284 1.58 9.68 5.73
CA PRO A 284 2.92 9.53 5.16
C PRO A 284 3.84 8.82 6.17
N TYR A 285 4.66 7.89 5.67
CA TYR A 285 5.69 7.20 6.47
C TYR A 285 7.09 7.75 6.17
N LEU A 286 7.51 7.68 4.91
CA LEU A 286 8.76 8.28 4.44
C LEU A 286 8.43 9.40 3.46
N VAL A 287 8.94 10.59 3.78
CA VAL A 287 8.85 11.78 2.91
C VAL A 287 10.27 12.12 2.49
N GLU A 288 10.52 12.09 1.18
CA GLU A 288 11.78 12.57 0.64
C GLU A 288 11.83 14.10 0.77
N PRO A 289 12.88 14.67 1.37
CA PRO A 289 13.08 16.11 1.37
C PRO A 289 13.20 16.54 -0.09
N GLY A 290 12.27 17.39 -0.54
CA GLY A 290 12.19 17.77 -1.95
C GLY A 290 13.51 18.34 -2.44
N GLN A 291 13.91 17.95 -3.65
CA GLN A 291 14.84 18.72 -4.48
C GLN A 291 14.15 20.00 -5.02
N ASP A 292 13.35 20.68 -4.19
CA ASP A 292 12.62 21.92 -4.51
C ASP A 292 13.37 23.17 -3.99
N GLU A 293 14.68 23.04 -3.74
CA GLU A 293 15.61 24.16 -3.57
C GLU A 293 16.51 24.22 -4.83
N GLY A 294 15.94 24.61 -5.97
CA GLY A 294 16.63 24.49 -7.26
C GLY A 294 16.14 25.47 -8.31
N VAL A 295 16.72 26.68 -8.27
CA VAL A 295 16.75 27.69 -9.33
C VAL A 295 15.49 28.56 -9.46
N VAL A 296 15.42 29.60 -8.63
CA VAL A 296 14.86 30.87 -9.11
C VAL A 296 15.84 31.40 -10.16
N ILE A 297 15.50 31.26 -11.44
CA ILE A 297 16.15 32.07 -12.48
C ILE A 297 15.60 33.47 -12.25
N ASP A 298 16.35 34.29 -11.50
CA ASP A 298 16.09 35.72 -11.42
C ASP A 298 16.32 36.29 -12.82
N GLY A 299 15.20 36.47 -13.53
CA GLY A 299 15.14 37.13 -14.81
C GLY A 299 15.42 38.61 -14.64
N GLY A 300 16.71 38.95 -14.61
CA GLY A 300 17.21 40.24 -15.08
C GLY A 300 17.51 41.28 -14.02
N ASN A 301 18.81 41.47 -13.74
CA ASN A 301 19.45 42.76 -14.00
C ASN A 301 20.98 42.60 -14.04
N THR A 302 21.54 42.42 -15.23
CA THR A 302 22.97 42.67 -15.43
C THR A 302 23.18 44.18 -15.46
N ARG A 303 23.70 44.76 -14.37
CA ARG A 303 24.38 46.06 -14.46
C ARG A 303 25.83 45.90 -14.07
N ALA A 304 26.64 46.05 -15.10
CA ALA A 304 28.08 45.98 -15.08
C ALA A 304 28.65 47.02 -14.11
N ASN A 305 29.66 46.54 -13.38
CA ASN A 305 30.65 47.30 -12.64
C ASN A 305 31.43 48.22 -13.59
N GLU A 306 31.26 49.54 -13.46
CA GLU A 306 32.25 50.50 -13.95
C GLU A 306 32.89 51.25 -12.77
N ARG A 307 34.22 51.23 -12.80
CA ARG A 307 35.15 51.76 -11.81
C ARG A 307 35.13 53.28 -11.80
N GLY A 308 35.35 53.88 -10.64
CA GLY A 308 35.65 55.30 -10.54
C GLY A 308 36.24 55.66 -9.18
N LEU A 309 37.56 55.83 -9.17
CA LEU A 309 38.39 56.28 -8.06
C LEU A 309 38.00 57.68 -7.55
N GLY A 310 38.17 57.92 -6.24
CA GLY A 310 38.72 59.18 -5.74
C GLY A 310 37.86 59.98 -4.76
N GLY A 311 38.42 60.23 -3.57
CA GLY A 311 38.23 61.51 -2.87
C GLY A 311 37.58 61.46 -1.48
N LEU A 312 38.41 61.37 -0.43
CA LEU A 312 38.26 62.21 0.78
C LEU A 312 38.46 63.69 0.36
N PRO A 313 37.97 64.75 1.05
CA PRO A 313 37.83 65.00 2.51
C PRO A 313 36.46 65.65 2.87
N LEU A 314 36.08 66.11 4.08
CA LEU A 314 36.73 66.66 5.29
C LEU A 314 36.04 66.13 6.56
#